data_AF-A0A2S1WSN2-F1
#
_entry.id   AF-A0A2S1WSN2-F1
#
_cell.length_a   1.000
_cell.length_b   1.000
_cell.length_c   1.000
_cell.angle_alpha   90.00
_cell.angle_beta   90.00
_cell.angle_gamma   90.00
#
_symmetry.space_group_name_H-M   'P 1'
#
loop_
_entity.id
_entity.type
_entity.pdbx_description
1 polymer ?
#
loop_
_entity_poly.entity_id
_entity_poly.type
_entity_poly.pdbx_seq_one_letter_code
_entity_poly.pdbx_strand_id
1 'polypeptide(L)'
;NVKETGRSEIFVQAFDRSGGHRRQISNEGGTEPVWSRDGRELFYRNGERMMVVEVSLKESFSHGNPRVLFQGRYVMGASLPNY
;
A
#
# COMPACT_ATOMS: atom_id res chain seq x y z
N ASN A 1 -27.92 -1.96 -2.37
CA ASN A 1 -27.22 -3.06 -1.68
C ASN A 1 -25.88 -3.33 -2.34
N VAL A 2 -24.84 -2.56 -1.98
CA VAL A 2 -23.48 -2.82 -2.45
C VAL A 2 -22.86 -3.80 -1.45
N LYS A 3 -22.53 -5.02 -1.91
CA LYS A 3 -21.69 -5.94 -1.15
C LYS A 3 -20.28 -5.35 -1.10
N GLU A 4 -19.95 -4.62 -0.04
CA GLU A 4 -18.57 -4.36 0.33
C GLU A 4 -18.00 -5.65 0.93
N THR A 5 -17.52 -6.55 0.07
CA THR A 5 -16.55 -7.56 0.50
C THR A 5 -15.28 -6.78 0.82
N GLY A 6 -15.20 -6.18 2.01
CA GLY A 6 -14.20 -5.19 2.41
C GLY A 6 -12.77 -5.71 2.21
N ARG A 7 -12.19 -5.44 1.05
CA ARG A 7 -10.78 -5.68 0.77
C ARG A 7 -10.00 -4.55 1.44
N SER A 8 -8.94 -4.89 2.19
CA SER A 8 -8.03 -3.87 2.70
C SER A 8 -7.41 -3.12 1.53
N GLU A 9 -7.39 -1.80 1.59
CA GLU A 9 -6.73 -0.95 0.60
C GLU A 9 -5.69 -0.08 1.29
N ILE A 10 -4.62 0.25 0.57
CA ILE A 10 -3.57 1.15 1.02
C ILE A 10 -4.00 2.59 0.75
N PHE A 11 -3.94 3.41 1.79
CA PHE A 11 -4.15 4.85 1.71
C PHE A 11 -2.96 5.58 2.29
N VAL A 12 -2.68 6.76 1.76
CA VAL A 12 -1.72 7.71 2.33
C VAL A 12 -2.44 8.92 2.85
N GLN A 13 -1.90 9.51 3.91
CA GLN A 13 -2.36 10.77 4.45
C GLN A 13 -1.14 11.59 4.85
N ALA A 14 -1.20 12.91 4.65
CA ALA A 14 -0.20 13.81 5.20
C ALA A 14 -0.21 13.72 6.73
N PHE A 15 0.98 13.70 7.34
CA PHE A 15 1.13 13.78 8.79
C PHE A 15 1.10 15.25 9.20
N ASP A 16 -0.07 15.88 9.11
CA ASP A 16 -0.32 17.24 9.58
C ASP A 16 -1.40 17.25 10.68
N ARG A 17 -1.42 18.31 11.49
CA ARG A 17 -2.40 18.45 12.59
C ARG A 17 -3.84 18.62 12.09
N SER A 18 -4.04 18.96 10.82
CA SER A 18 -5.35 19.15 10.20
C SER A 18 -5.98 17.85 9.69
N GLY A 19 -5.23 16.75 9.65
CA GLY A 19 -5.72 15.48 9.12
C GLY A 19 -6.07 15.58 7.64
N GLY A 20 -5.10 15.96 6.80
CA GLY A 20 -5.27 16.16 5.36
C GLY A 20 -5.97 15.00 4.62
N HIS A 21 -6.36 15.19 3.36
CA HIS A 21 -7.16 14.18 2.65
C HIS A 21 -6.43 12.84 2.46
N ARG A 22 -7.11 11.73 2.79
CA ARG A 22 -6.63 10.38 2.47
C ARG A 22 -6.61 10.19 0.96
N ARG A 23 -5.47 9.74 0.42
CA ARG A 23 -5.27 9.42 -1.00
C ARG A 23 -5.17 7.91 -1.14
N GLN A 24 -6.05 7.33 -1.94
CA GLN A 24 -6.04 5.88 -2.21
C GLN A 24 -4.87 5.52 -3.12
N ILE A 25 -4.10 4.50 -2.72
CA ILE A 25 -2.97 3.99 -3.49
C ILE A 25 -3.36 2.73 -4.24
N SER A 26 -3.92 1.74 -3.55
CA SER A 26 -4.32 0.48 -4.17
C SER A 26 -5.78 0.50 -4.59
N ASN A 27 -6.10 -0.19 -5.69
CA ASN A 27 -7.45 -0.33 -6.23
C ASN A 27 -7.90 -1.80 -6.37
N GLU A 28 -7.01 -2.76 -6.11
CA GLU A 28 -7.25 -4.20 -6.17
C GLU A 28 -7.00 -4.90 -4.83
N GLY A 29 -6.91 -4.14 -3.73
CA GLY A 29 -6.50 -4.59 -2.42
C GLY A 29 -5.02 -4.36 -2.13
N GLY A 30 -4.67 -4.34 -0.85
CA GLY A 30 -3.29 -4.23 -0.39
C GLY A 30 -3.13 -4.34 1.13
N THR A 31 -2.01 -4.91 1.57
CA THR A 31 -1.60 -5.02 2.97
C THR A 31 -0.10 -4.76 3.15
N GLU A 32 0.33 -4.59 4.40
CA GLU A 32 1.75 -4.50 4.78
C GLU A 32 2.54 -3.42 3.99
N PRO A 33 2.08 -2.15 3.96
CA PRO A 33 2.75 -1.11 3.19
C PRO A 33 4.09 -0.72 3.82
N VAL A 34 5.10 -0.51 2.98
CA VAL A 34 6.46 -0.08 3.37
C VAL A 34 6.96 0.99 2.42
N TRP A 35 7.41 2.11 2.97
CA TRP A 35 8.07 3.16 2.19
C TRP A 35 9.51 2.78 1.85
N SER A 36 9.91 3.07 0.61
CA SER A 36 11.33 3.23 0.26
C SER A 36 12.00 4.25 1.19
N ARG A 37 13.31 4.07 1.41
CA ARG A 37 14.10 4.94 2.29
C ARG A 37 14.13 6.40 1.84
N ASP A 38 14.01 6.65 0.55
CA ASP A 38 14.00 8.00 -0.03
C ASP A 38 12.58 8.60 -0.17
N GLY A 39 11.53 7.82 0.19
CA GLY A 39 10.14 8.24 0.14
C GLY A 39 9.55 8.36 -1.26
N ARG A 40 10.23 7.86 -2.31
CA ARG A 40 9.80 7.98 -3.71
C ARG A 40 9.00 6.78 -4.22
N GLU A 41 9.01 5.70 -3.46
CA GLU A 41 8.26 4.49 -3.76
C GLU A 41 7.55 3.97 -2.50
N LEU A 42 6.36 3.44 -2.70
CA LEU A 42 5.62 2.68 -1.69
C LEU A 42 5.43 1.24 -2.18
N PHE A 43 5.89 0.28 -1.39
CA PHE A 43 5.73 -1.14 -1.62
C PHE A 43 4.58 -1.66 -0.76
N TYR A 44 3.85 -2.65 -1.26
CA TYR A 44 2.81 -3.32 -0.48
C TYR A 44 2.51 -4.71 -1.06
N ARG A 45 1.84 -5.56 -0.28
CA ARG A 45 1.43 -6.90 -0.73
C ARG A 45 0.01 -6.90 -1.25
N ASN A 46 -0.22 -7.65 -2.31
CA ASN A 46 -1.55 -8.04 -2.79
C ASN A 46 -1.56 -9.56 -2.99
N GLY A 47 -1.91 -10.30 -1.94
CA GLY A 47 -1.76 -11.76 -1.91
C GLY A 47 -0.31 -12.19 -2.10
N GLU A 48 -0.05 -12.90 -3.19
CA GLU A 48 1.29 -13.36 -3.60
C GLU A 48 2.06 -12.33 -4.43
N ARG A 49 1.47 -11.17 -4.74
CA ARG A 49 2.11 -10.11 -5.54
C ARG A 49 2.75 -9.08 -4.61
N MET A 50 4.02 -8.77 -4.88
CA MET A 50 4.64 -7.55 -4.39
C MET A 50 4.33 -6.43 -5.37
N MET A 51 3.74 -5.35 -4.86
CA MET A 51 3.33 -4.19 -5.63
C MET A 51 4.25 -3.02 -5.32
N VAL A 52 4.44 -2.14 -6.30
CA VAL A 52 5.16 -0.88 -6.13
C VAL A 52 4.38 0.27 -6.77
N VAL A 53 4.43 1.43 -6.14
CA VAL A 53 3.87 2.70 -6.61
C VAL A 53 4.92 3.79 -6.45
N GLU A 54 5.21 4.51 -7.53
CA GLU A 54 6.01 5.73 -7.45
C GLU A 54 5.20 6.87 -6.84
N VAL A 55 5.85 7.67 -5.99
CA VAL A 55 5.28 8.79 -5.27
C VAL A 55 6.15 10.03 -5.47
N SER A 56 5.49 11.16 -5.72
CA SER A 56 6.12 12.47 -5.78
C SER A 56 5.56 13.37 -4.69
N LEU A 57 6.46 13.93 -3.89
CA LEU A 57 6.17 14.84 -2.77
C LEU A 57 6.68 16.28 -3.04
N LYS A 58 6.92 16.66 -4.31
CA LYS A 58 7.54 17.94 -4.66
C LYS A 58 6.67 19.15 -4.32
N GLU A 59 5.70 19.47 -5.18
CA GLU A 59 4.79 20.61 -5.01
C GLU A 59 3.48 20.17 -4.34
N SER A 60 3.01 18.99 -4.72
CA SER A 60 1.84 18.34 -4.13
C SER A 60 2.02 16.83 -4.19
N PHE A 61 1.27 16.12 -3.34
CA PHE A 61 1.25 14.66 -3.36
C PHE A 61 0.63 14.15 -4.67
N SER A 62 1.42 13.40 -5.42
CA SER A 62 0.97 12.60 -6.56
C SER A 62 1.62 11.21 -6.54
N HIS A 63 1.00 10.26 -7.23
CA HIS A 63 1.53 8.91 -7.36
C HIS A 63 1.21 8.33 -8.74
N GLY A 64 2.02 7.37 -9.17
CA GLY A 64 1.77 6.59 -10.38
C GLY A 64 0.73 5.47 -10.18
N ASN A 65 0.50 4.70 -11.23
CA ASN A 65 -0.35 3.50 -11.15
C ASN A 65 0.41 2.38 -10.41
N PRO A 66 -0.25 1.63 -9.51
CA PRO A 66 0.34 0.43 -8.94
C PRO A 66 0.69 -0.59 -10.00
N ARG A 67 1.90 -1.14 -9.89
CA ARG A 67 2.38 -2.22 -10.77
C ARG A 67 2.99 -3.35 -9.96
N VAL A 68 2.94 -4.55 -10.53
CA VAL A 68 3.60 -5.72 -9.95
C VAL A 68 5.11 -5.54 -10.07
N LEU A 69 5.83 -5.76 -8.98
CA LEU A 69 7.30 -5.82 -8.96
C LEU A 69 7.77 -7.26 -9.16
N PHE A 70 7.21 -8.20 -8.40
CA PHE A 70 7.40 -9.65 -8.56
C PHE A 70 6.30 -10.43 -7.82
N GLN A 71 6.20 -11.74 -8.07
CA GLN A 71 5.27 -12.65 -7.39
C GLN A 71 6.04 -13.74 -6.64
N GLY A 72 5.55 -14.14 -5.46
CA GLY A 72 6.14 -15.21 -4.67
C GLY A 72 5.20 -15.73 -3.58
N ARG A 73 5.49 -16.93 -3.07
CA ARG A 73 4.79 -17.48 -1.91
C ARG A 73 5.24 -16.76 -0.64
N TYR A 74 4.52 -15.70 -0.29
CA TYR A 74 4.75 -15.02 0.98
C TYR A 74 3.89 -15.65 2.08
N VAL A 75 4.49 -15.97 3.21
CA VAL A 75 3.75 -16.38 4.41
C VAL A 75 2.90 -15.17 4.85
N MET A 76 1.58 -15.33 4.92
CA MET A 76 0.72 -14.38 5.64
C MET A 76 0.85 -14.72 7.13
N GLY A 77 1.07 -13.72 7.99
CA GLY A 77 1.54 -13.88 9.38
C GLY A 77 0.61 -14.62 10.38
N ALA A 78 0.06 -15.77 10.03
CA ALA A 78 -0.75 -16.63 10.90
C ALA A 78 -0.12 -18.00 11.18
N SER A 79 1.20 -18.16 10.99
CA SER A 79 1.92 -19.35 11.44
C SER A 79 3.37 -19.02 11.83
N LEU A 80 3.54 -18.19 12.85
CA LEU A 80 4.78 -18.28 13.63
C LEU A 80 4.56 -19.35 14.71
N PRO A 81 5.43 -20.35 14.85
CA PRO A 81 5.48 -21.13 16.08
C PRO A 81 5.74 -20.16 17.22
N ASN A 82 4.91 -20.22 18.27
CA ASN A 82 5.23 -19.56 19.52
C ASN A 82 6.57 -20.13 20.02
N TYR A 83 7.55 -19.27 20.25
CA TYR A 83 8.76 -19.59 20.98
C TYR A 83 8.70 -18.88 22.33
#